data_AF-A0A2I0NY05-F1
#
_entry.id   AF-A0A2I0NY05-F1
#
_cell.length_a   1.000
_cell.length_b   1.000
_cell.length_c   1.000
_cell.angle_alpha   90.00
_cell.angle_beta   90.00
_cell.angle_gamma   90.00
#
_symmetry.space_group_name_H-M   'P 1'
#
loop_
_entity.id
_entity.type
_entity.pdbx_description
1 polymer ?
#
loop_
_entity_poly.entity_id
_entity_poly.type
_entity_poly.pdbx_seq_one_letter_code
_entity_poly.pdbx_strand_id
1 'polypeptide(L)'
;MSKLKAFYVFLFIGFLAYYLFYLSNSDTIKNIQRELEQQYSLIRQMPGVTLVGHSSGRKPEIVLVHGEFITRADSSEILKYYDSEFKRLGWQLVGQERNKPFGYDNVEDHHYFKKGDYRATVECSNATSSYGWTFAVDLAWEWYD
;
A
#
# COMPACT_ATOMS: atom_id res chain seq x y z
N MET A 1 39.67 -17.82 30.69
CA MET A 1 39.39 -16.81 29.64
C MET A 1 39.28 -15.44 30.31
N SER A 2 39.95 -14.38 29.83
CA SER A 2 39.88 -13.07 30.50
C SER A 2 38.49 -12.45 30.33
N LYS A 3 38.01 -11.70 31.33
CA LYS A 3 36.70 -11.01 31.30
C LYS A 3 36.51 -10.16 30.04
N LEU A 4 37.61 -9.58 29.55
CA LEU A 4 37.66 -8.80 28.32
C LEU A 4 37.31 -9.62 27.07
N LYS A 5 37.81 -10.86 26.95
CA LYS A 5 37.47 -11.76 25.83
C LYS A 5 36.00 -12.16 25.84
N ALA A 6 35.43 -12.40 27.02
CA ALA A 6 34.00 -12.72 27.14
C ALA A 6 33.12 -11.53 26.69
N PHE A 7 33.48 -10.30 27.06
CA PHE A 7 32.77 -9.09 26.65
C PHE A 7 32.71 -8.91 25.12
N TYR A 8 33.83 -9.09 24.42
CA TYR A 8 33.85 -9.00 22.95
C TYR A 8 33.02 -10.09 22.27
N VAL A 9 32.97 -11.31 22.83
CA VAL A 9 32.11 -12.38 22.31
C VAL A 9 30.63 -12.00 22.44
N PHE A 10 30.20 -11.41 23.55
CA PHE A 10 28.82 -10.93 23.71
C PHE A 10 28.46 -9.81 22.72
N LEU A 11 29.34 -8.83 22.53
CA LEU A 11 29.13 -7.78 21.53
C LEU A 11 29.04 -8.34 20.12
N PHE A 12 29.93 -9.28 19.78
CA PHE A 12 29.91 -9.93 18.47
C PHE A 12 28.62 -10.73 18.24
N ILE A 13 28.15 -11.49 19.23
CA ILE A 13 26.89 -12.22 19.14
C ILE A 13 25.71 -11.26 18.97
N GLY A 14 25.67 -10.16 19.75
CA GLY A 14 24.62 -9.15 19.62
C GLY A 14 24.61 -8.48 18.24
N PHE A 15 25.78 -8.10 17.74
CA PHE A 15 25.93 -7.55 16.39
C PHE A 15 25.53 -8.56 15.31
N LEU A 16 25.96 -9.82 15.43
CA LEU A 16 25.63 -10.87 14.47
C LEU A 16 24.13 -11.16 14.47
N ALA A 17 23.49 -11.24 15.64
CA ALA A 17 22.04 -11.43 15.75
C ALA A 17 21.27 -10.25 15.12
N TYR A 18 21.69 -9.01 15.39
CA TYR A 18 21.12 -7.82 14.76
C TYR A 18 21.29 -7.84 13.23
N TYR A 19 22.49 -8.18 12.75
CA TYR A 19 22.78 -8.26 11.32
C TYR A 19 21.97 -9.34 10.60
N LEU A 20 21.85 -10.54 11.21
CA LEU A 20 21.04 -11.62 10.67
C LEU A 20 19.54 -11.28 10.67
N PHE A 21 19.04 -10.62 11.73
CA PHE A 21 17.68 -10.09 11.78
C PHE A 21 17.43 -9.08 10.66
N TYR A 22 18.35 -8.16 10.44
CA TYR A 22 18.26 -7.17 9.37
C TYR A 22 18.25 -7.82 7.97
N LEU A 23 19.12 -8.81 7.72
CA LEU A 23 19.13 -9.54 6.46
C LEU A 23 17.85 -10.35 6.24
N SER A 24 17.36 -11.05 7.26
CA SER A 24 16.11 -11.83 7.20
C SER A 24 14.90 -10.95 6.87
N ASN A 25 14.83 -9.76 7.48
CA ASN A 25 13.77 -8.80 7.17
C ASN A 25 13.90 -8.25 5.75
N SER A 26 15.13 -8.07 5.23
CA SER A 26 15.35 -7.58 3.87
C SER A 26 14.74 -8.49 2.81
N ASP A 27 14.90 -9.81 2.94
CA ASP A 27 14.37 -10.75 1.95
C ASP A 27 12.86 -10.97 2.09
N THR A 28 12.35 -10.94 3.32
CA THR A 28 10.91 -10.97 3.60
C THR A 28 10.20 -9.77 2.97
N ILE A 29 10.70 -8.56 3.19
CA ILE A 29 10.13 -7.32 2.61
C ILE A 29 10.24 -7.30 1.09
N LYS A 30 11.33 -7.82 0.51
CA LYS A 30 11.45 -7.98 -0.96
C LYS A 30 10.41 -8.95 -1.52
N ASN A 31 10.14 -10.05 -0.83
CA ASN A 31 9.14 -11.01 -1.28
C ASN A 31 7.74 -10.40 -1.20
N ILE A 32 7.40 -9.73 -0.09
CA ILE A 32 6.14 -8.99 0.06
C ILE A 32 5.97 -7.94 -1.04
N GLN A 33 7.03 -7.19 -1.38
CA GLN A 33 6.99 -6.22 -2.48
C GLN A 33 6.63 -6.88 -3.82
N ARG A 34 7.27 -8.01 -4.15
CA ARG A 34 6.98 -8.74 -5.39
C ARG A 34 5.56 -9.28 -5.39
N GLU A 35 5.09 -9.79 -4.27
CA GLU A 35 3.71 -10.28 -4.13
C GLU A 35 2.69 -9.15 -4.30
N LEU A 36 2.91 -7.99 -3.68
CA LEU A 36 2.06 -6.81 -3.85
C LEU A 36 2.05 -6.31 -5.30
N GLU A 37 3.21 -6.24 -5.97
CA GLU A 37 3.29 -5.87 -7.39
C GLU A 37 2.54 -6.87 -8.27
N GLN A 38 2.64 -8.17 -7.97
CA GLN A 38 1.87 -9.20 -8.65
C GLN A 38 0.37 -9.03 -8.41
N GLN A 39 -0.08 -8.84 -7.16
CA GLN A 39 -1.49 -8.59 -6.87
C GLN A 39 -2.01 -7.34 -7.59
N TYR A 40 -1.22 -6.26 -7.60
CA TYR A 40 -1.56 -5.02 -8.28
C TYR A 40 -1.73 -5.24 -9.79
N SER A 41 -0.83 -6.02 -10.41
CA SER A 41 -0.90 -6.33 -11.85
C SER A 41 -2.14 -7.13 -12.27
N LEU A 42 -2.80 -7.82 -11.32
CA LEU A 42 -4.03 -8.57 -11.57
C LEU A 42 -5.28 -7.68 -11.57
N ILE A 43 -5.18 -6.46 -11.06
CA ILE A 43 -6.27 -5.48 -11.01
C ILE A 43 -6.43 -4.88 -12.40
N ARG A 44 -7.61 -5.11 -12.99
CA ARG A 44 -7.97 -4.52 -14.28
C ARG A 44 -8.28 -3.05 -14.08
N GLN A 45 -7.61 -2.22 -14.86
CA GLN A 45 -7.93 -0.79 -14.91
C GLN A 45 -9.35 -0.58 -15.43
N MET A 46 -10.07 0.37 -14.81
CA MET A 46 -11.39 0.78 -15.29
C MET A 46 -11.29 1.26 -16.76
N PRO A 47 -12.26 0.92 -17.63
CA PRO A 47 -12.25 1.41 -19.01
C PRO A 47 -12.24 2.94 -19.09
N GLY A 48 -11.41 3.50 -19.96
CA GLY A 48 -11.35 4.95 -20.19
C GLY A 48 -10.50 5.74 -19.20
N VAL A 49 -9.74 5.08 -18.33
CA VAL A 49 -8.78 5.75 -17.43
C VAL A 49 -7.42 5.94 -18.10
N THR A 50 -6.68 6.95 -17.64
CA THR A 50 -5.27 7.18 -18.01
C THR A 50 -4.42 7.16 -16.74
N LEU A 51 -3.40 6.31 -16.69
CA LEU A 51 -2.41 6.30 -15.61
C LEU A 51 -1.52 7.55 -15.73
N VAL A 52 -1.44 8.34 -14.67
CA VAL A 52 -0.62 9.58 -14.62
C VAL A 52 0.50 9.52 -13.58
N GLY A 53 0.37 8.64 -12.60
CA GLY A 53 1.39 8.39 -11.58
C GLY A 53 1.47 6.91 -11.24
N HIS A 54 2.67 6.41 -11.00
CA HIS A 54 2.88 5.07 -10.47
C HIS A 54 4.11 5.07 -9.56
N SER A 55 3.97 4.48 -8.38
CA SER A 55 5.09 4.30 -7.47
C SER A 55 5.00 2.96 -6.76
N SER A 56 6.18 2.45 -6.41
CA SER A 56 6.39 1.24 -5.63
C SER A 56 7.47 1.56 -4.61
N GLY A 57 7.17 1.35 -3.34
CA GLY A 57 8.00 1.80 -2.24
C GLY A 57 8.05 0.79 -1.10
N ARG A 58 9.23 0.65 -0.49
CA ARG A 58 9.45 -0.21 0.66
C ARG A 58 10.17 0.54 1.78
N LYS A 59 9.64 0.41 2.99
CA LYS A 59 10.28 0.71 4.26
C LYS A 59 10.16 -0.53 5.16
N PRO A 60 10.96 -0.66 6.24
CA PRO A 60 10.89 -1.84 7.10
C PRO A 60 9.48 -2.15 7.63
N GLU A 61 8.62 -1.13 7.78
CA GLU A 61 7.29 -1.23 8.37
C GLU A 61 6.14 -1.21 7.36
N ILE A 62 6.39 -0.76 6.13
CA ILE A 62 5.38 -0.58 5.09
C ILE A 62 5.91 -0.91 3.69
N VAL A 63 5.12 -1.65 2.94
CA VAL A 63 5.34 -1.91 1.52
C VAL A 63 4.11 -1.43 0.78
N LEU A 64 4.31 -0.61 -0.26
CA LEU A 64 3.24 0.06 -0.98
C LEU A 64 3.44 -0.06 -2.49
N VAL A 65 2.36 -0.34 -3.20
CA VAL A 65 2.23 -0.16 -4.65
C VAL A 65 1.04 0.76 -4.89
N HIS A 66 1.26 1.80 -5.68
CA HIS A 66 0.31 2.91 -5.85
C HIS A 66 0.21 3.30 -7.32
N GLY A 67 -0.99 3.65 -7.76
CA GLY A 67 -1.21 4.28 -9.06
C GLY A 67 -2.26 5.36 -9.00
N GLU A 68 -2.00 6.44 -9.73
CA GLU A 68 -2.85 7.61 -9.86
C GLU A 68 -3.42 7.67 -11.26
N PHE A 69 -4.71 7.98 -11.38
CA PHE A 69 -5.45 7.87 -12.63
C PHE A 69 -6.30 9.11 -12.89
N ILE A 70 -6.41 9.49 -14.16
CA ILE A 70 -7.39 10.47 -14.65
C ILE A 70 -8.52 9.74 -15.36
N THR A 71 -9.75 10.17 -15.12
CA THR A 71 -10.95 9.71 -15.82
C THR A 71 -12.03 10.78 -15.89
N ARG A 72 -13.05 10.54 -16.71
CA ARG A 72 -14.29 11.34 -16.75
C ARG A 72 -15.42 10.76 -15.89
N ALA A 73 -15.23 9.53 -15.39
CA ALA A 73 -16.19 8.89 -14.51
C ALA A 73 -16.28 9.62 -13.16
N ASP A 74 -17.45 9.61 -12.54
CA ASP A 74 -17.62 10.15 -11.19
C ASP A 74 -17.14 9.16 -10.10
N SER A 75 -17.05 9.63 -8.85
CA SER A 75 -16.59 8.80 -7.74
C SER A 75 -17.46 7.56 -7.53
N SER A 76 -18.77 7.66 -7.75
CA SER A 76 -19.69 6.52 -7.58
C SER A 76 -19.41 5.42 -8.60
N GLU A 77 -19.18 5.79 -9.86
CA GLU A 77 -18.82 4.85 -10.93
C GLU A 77 -17.46 4.18 -10.67
N ILE A 78 -16.46 4.96 -10.25
CA ILE A 78 -15.11 4.46 -9.94
C ILE A 78 -15.18 3.45 -8.78
N LEU A 79 -15.79 3.84 -7.66
CA LEU A 79 -15.86 3.01 -6.46
C LEU A 79 -16.67 1.73 -6.70
N LYS A 80 -17.75 1.79 -7.49
CA LYS A 80 -18.55 0.61 -7.88
C LYS A 80 -17.75 -0.36 -8.76
N TYR A 81 -16.98 0.17 -9.71
CA TYR A 81 -16.12 -0.64 -10.56
C TYR A 81 -15.09 -1.39 -9.71
N TYR A 82 -14.35 -0.67 -8.87
CA TYR A 82 -13.28 -1.28 -8.08
C TYR A 82 -13.81 -2.19 -6.97
N ASP A 83 -14.96 -1.91 -6.36
CA ASP A 83 -15.60 -2.86 -5.44
C ASP A 83 -15.85 -4.22 -6.11
N SER A 84 -16.35 -4.20 -7.35
CA SER A 84 -16.57 -5.42 -8.13
C SER A 84 -15.25 -6.14 -8.49
N GLU A 85 -14.24 -5.37 -8.88
CA GLU A 85 -12.92 -5.90 -9.29
C GLU A 85 -12.14 -6.48 -8.10
N PHE A 86 -12.14 -5.80 -6.96
CA PHE A 86 -11.53 -6.29 -5.72
C PHE A 86 -12.23 -7.57 -5.23
N LYS A 87 -13.57 -7.61 -5.24
CA LYS A 87 -14.33 -8.84 -4.93
C LYS A 87 -14.00 -9.99 -5.86
N ARG A 88 -13.86 -9.74 -7.17
CA ARG A 88 -13.45 -10.75 -8.17
C ARG A 88 -12.10 -11.37 -7.83
N LEU A 89 -11.19 -10.60 -7.25
CA LEU A 89 -9.86 -11.02 -6.83
C LEU A 89 -9.80 -11.56 -5.39
N GLY A 90 -10.95 -11.71 -4.73
CA GLY A 90 -11.07 -12.26 -3.38
C GLY A 90 -10.73 -11.28 -2.26
N TRP A 91 -10.72 -9.97 -2.55
CA TRP A 91 -10.63 -8.94 -1.52
C TRP A 91 -12.00 -8.65 -0.91
N GLN A 92 -12.01 -8.28 0.36
CA GLN A 92 -13.22 -7.98 1.11
C GLN A 92 -13.27 -6.50 1.46
N LEU A 93 -14.39 -5.84 1.17
CA LEU A 93 -14.62 -4.46 1.62
C LEU A 93 -14.74 -4.45 3.15
N VAL A 94 -13.92 -3.65 3.83
CA VAL A 94 -13.87 -3.56 5.29
C VAL A 94 -14.23 -2.17 5.82
N GLY A 95 -14.26 -1.15 4.96
CA GLY A 95 -14.62 0.20 5.37
C GLY A 95 -14.91 1.12 4.20
N GLN A 96 -15.67 2.17 4.50
CA GLN A 96 -15.92 3.29 3.60
C GLN A 96 -15.82 4.57 4.43
N GLU A 97 -15.12 5.56 3.92
CA GLU A 97 -14.98 6.85 4.58
C GLU A 97 -15.17 7.98 3.57
N ARG A 98 -15.81 9.05 4.02
CA ARG A 98 -15.90 10.30 3.28
C ARG A 98 -15.16 11.35 4.09
N ASN A 99 -13.97 11.72 3.63
CA ASN A 99 -13.09 12.63 4.32
C ASN A 99 -13.15 14.02 3.72
N LYS A 100 -13.18 15.05 4.57
CA LYS A 100 -12.90 16.43 4.18
C LYS A 100 -11.64 16.86 4.94
N PRO A 101 -10.46 16.81 4.32
CA PRO A 101 -9.22 17.24 4.96
C PRO A 101 -9.35 18.67 5.48
N PHE A 102 -8.93 18.93 6.72
CA PHE A 102 -9.05 20.25 7.33
C PHE A 102 -8.27 21.29 6.51
N GLY A 103 -8.94 22.38 6.12
CA GLY A 103 -8.36 23.44 5.30
C GLY A 103 -8.43 23.21 3.79
N TYR A 104 -9.06 22.11 3.33
CA TYR A 104 -9.32 21.84 1.92
C TYR A 104 -10.82 21.79 1.64
N ASP A 105 -11.23 22.28 0.47
CA ASP A 105 -12.61 22.20 0.01
C ASP A 105 -12.94 20.89 -0.74
N ASN A 106 -11.91 20.09 -1.03
CA ASN A 106 -12.10 18.79 -1.64
C ASN A 106 -12.60 17.79 -0.60
N VAL A 107 -13.59 17.00 -1.00
CA VAL A 107 -14.04 15.82 -0.26
C VAL A 107 -13.47 14.62 -1.01
N GLU A 108 -12.99 13.64 -0.25
CA GLU A 108 -12.44 12.40 -0.75
C GLU A 108 -13.34 11.25 -0.32
N ASP A 109 -13.68 10.38 -1.26
CA ASP A 109 -14.38 9.14 -0.98
C ASP A 109 -13.39 7.99 -1.01
N HIS A 110 -13.30 7.26 0.10
CA HIS A 110 -12.37 6.15 0.31
C HIS A 110 -13.14 4.84 0.46
N HIS A 111 -12.75 3.81 -0.28
CA HIS A 111 -13.13 2.42 -0.03
C HIS A 111 -11.92 1.61 0.40
N TYR A 112 -12.03 0.92 1.54
CA TYR A 112 -10.96 0.10 2.11
C TYR A 112 -11.27 -1.39 1.96
N PHE A 113 -10.28 -2.16 1.51
CA PHE A 113 -10.38 -3.59 1.30
C PHE A 113 -9.26 -4.33 2.03
N LYS A 114 -9.52 -5.58 2.45
CA LYS A 114 -8.54 -6.48 3.07
C LYS A 114 -8.49 -7.82 2.35
N LYS A 115 -7.29 -8.41 2.25
CA LYS A 115 -7.05 -9.78 1.79
C LYS A 115 -5.85 -10.35 2.54
N GLY A 116 -6.11 -11.20 3.54
CA GLY A 116 -5.07 -11.64 4.47
C GLY A 116 -4.45 -10.43 5.19
N ASP A 117 -3.13 -10.30 5.12
CA ASP A 117 -2.36 -9.21 5.73
C ASP A 117 -2.25 -7.97 4.83
N TYR A 118 -2.82 -8.00 3.63
CA TYR A 118 -2.78 -6.88 2.70
C TYR A 118 -4.02 -6.00 2.83
N ARG A 119 -3.82 -4.71 2.65
CA ARG A 119 -4.87 -3.69 2.54
C ARG A 119 -4.85 -3.11 1.13
N ALA A 120 -6.02 -2.73 0.64
CA ALA A 120 -6.14 -1.94 -0.56
C ALA A 120 -7.08 -0.76 -0.35
N THR A 121 -6.79 0.35 -1.00
CA THR A 121 -7.60 1.57 -0.93
C THR A 121 -7.93 2.01 -2.35
N VAL A 122 -9.16 2.49 -2.52
CA VAL A 122 -9.57 3.27 -3.68
C VAL A 122 -9.96 4.63 -3.16
N GLU A 123 -9.17 5.62 -3.52
CA GLU A 123 -9.39 7.02 -3.14
C GLU A 123 -9.90 7.78 -4.34
N CYS A 124 -11.09 8.36 -4.25
CA CYS A 124 -11.62 9.26 -5.25
C CYS A 124 -11.48 10.69 -4.76
N SER A 125 -10.78 11.48 -5.54
CA SER A 125 -10.71 12.92 -5.34
C SER A 125 -11.85 13.59 -6.09
N ASN A 126 -12.58 14.48 -5.42
CA ASN A 126 -13.57 15.29 -6.13
C ASN A 126 -12.87 16.21 -7.14
N ALA A 127 -13.45 16.30 -8.35
CA ALA A 127 -12.88 16.81 -9.60
C ALA A 127 -12.24 18.23 -9.60
N THR A 128 -12.20 18.92 -8.47
CA THR A 128 -11.54 20.20 -8.25
C THR A 128 -10.17 20.10 -7.58
N SER A 129 -9.68 18.90 -7.27
CA SER A 129 -8.41 18.81 -6.57
C SER A 129 -7.21 19.22 -7.42
N SER A 130 -6.33 20.00 -6.80
CA SER A 130 -5.06 20.45 -7.37
C SER A 130 -4.02 19.33 -7.52
N TYR A 131 -4.37 18.08 -7.24
CA TYR A 131 -3.43 16.95 -7.21
C TYR A 131 -3.04 16.43 -8.60
N GLY A 132 -3.83 16.75 -9.63
CA GLY A 132 -3.53 16.33 -11.01
C GLY A 132 -4.00 14.92 -11.36
N TRP A 133 -4.79 14.28 -10.49
CA TRP A 133 -5.43 12.99 -10.71
C TRP A 133 -6.89 12.98 -10.23
N THR A 134 -7.68 12.02 -10.70
CA THR A 134 -9.11 11.84 -10.36
C THR A 134 -9.31 10.81 -9.26
N PHE A 135 -8.58 9.69 -9.32
CA PHE A 135 -8.58 8.69 -8.26
C PHE A 135 -7.23 7.98 -8.16
N ALA A 136 -7.00 7.32 -7.03
CA ALA A 136 -5.85 6.46 -6.78
C ALA A 136 -6.28 5.05 -6.37
N VAL A 137 -5.40 4.08 -6.64
CA VAL A 137 -5.51 2.70 -6.17
C VAL A 137 -4.22 2.32 -5.48
N ASP A 138 -4.34 1.90 -4.23
CA ASP A 138 -3.23 1.57 -3.34
C ASP A 138 -3.33 0.13 -2.91
N LEU A 139 -2.21 -0.58 -2.90
CA LEU A 139 -2.04 -1.87 -2.27
C LEU A 139 -0.90 -1.78 -1.28
N ALA A 140 -1.19 -2.06 -0.02
CA ALA A 140 -0.25 -1.95 1.07
C ALA A 140 -0.16 -3.23 1.89
N TRP A 141 1.03 -3.47 2.43
CA TRP A 141 1.26 -4.35 3.57
C TRP A 141 1.80 -3.49 4.70
N GLU A 142 1.11 -3.53 5.85
CA GLU A 142 1.48 -2.81 7.06
C GLU A 142 1.63 -3.81 8.20
N TRP A 143 2.67 -3.67 9.03
CA TRP A 143 2.83 -4.53 10.21
C TRP A 143 1.77 -4.24 11.29
N TYR A 144 1.18 -3.05 11.31
CA TYR A 144 0.30 -2.59 12.39
C TYR A 144 -1.20 -2.71 12.01
N ASP A 145 -1.93 -3.55 12.74
CA ASP A 145 -3.39 -3.50 12.84
C ASP A 145 -3.82 -2.50 13.92
#